data_AF-A0A316L2B2-F1
#
_entry.id   AF-A0A316L2B2-F1
#
_cell.length_a   1.000
_cell.length_b   1.000
_cell.length_c   1.000
_cell.angle_alpha   90.00
_cell.angle_beta   90.00
_cell.angle_gamma   90.00
#
_symmetry.space_group_name_H-M   'P 1'
#
loop_
_entity.id
_entity.type
_entity.pdbx_description
1 polymer ?
#
loop_
_entity_poly.entity_id
_entity_poly.type
_entity_poly.pdbx_seq_one_letter_code
_entity_poly.pdbx_strand_id
1 'polypeptide(L)'
;MIFKIVGNFDEVDFEKMLDKLTSIFEFIYCDESLFVALRKWSDRELIDKTLKAALKPAKFFVIKEINEYNLGKENPNIIKWCRDIFVDLDKQRFEVEQQERLKCTMSALDVCERILASRKEEALKNNREEEKNGRTKTQRKTKETS
;
A
#
# COMPACT_ATOMS: atom_id res chain seq x y z
N MET A 1 6.97 -10.98 -3.45
CA MET A 1 8.30 -11.36 -2.96
C MET A 1 8.31 -12.85 -2.71
N ILE A 2 9.33 -13.54 -3.20
CA ILE A 2 9.50 -14.98 -3.08
C ILE A 2 10.91 -15.23 -2.51
N PHE A 3 11.03 -16.16 -1.59
CA PHE A 3 12.28 -16.52 -0.95
C PHE A 3 12.51 -18.03 -1.06
N LYS A 4 13.72 -18.41 -1.43
CA LYS A 4 14.25 -19.76 -1.33
C LYS A 4 15.03 -19.89 -0.03
N ILE A 5 14.65 -20.85 0.78
CA ILE A 5 15.26 -21.15 2.07
C ILE A 5 15.90 -22.52 1.95
N VAL A 6 17.23 -22.53 2.03
CA VAL A 6 18.03 -23.76 2.04
C VAL A 6 18.55 -23.94 3.46
N GLY A 7 18.21 -25.02 4.12
CA GLY A 7 18.61 -25.26 5.50
C GLY A 7 18.44 -26.71 5.89
N ASN A 8 19.13 -27.12 6.96
CA ASN A 8 18.89 -28.42 7.56
C ASN A 8 17.67 -28.28 8.49
N PHE A 9 16.57 -28.94 8.10
CA PHE A 9 15.31 -28.94 8.85
C PHE A 9 15.08 -30.23 9.65
N ASP A 10 16.05 -31.16 9.66
CA ASP A 10 15.90 -32.51 10.24
C ASP A 10 15.77 -32.48 11.76
N GLU A 11 16.42 -31.53 12.43
CA GLU A 11 16.38 -31.36 13.89
C GLU A 11 15.23 -30.45 14.35
N VAL A 12 14.33 -30.07 13.45
CA VAL A 12 13.32 -29.04 13.69
C VAL A 12 11.93 -29.64 13.51
N ASP A 13 10.97 -29.20 14.34
CA ASP A 13 9.56 -29.49 14.13
C ASP A 13 9.08 -28.71 12.88
N PHE A 14 9.22 -29.37 11.73
CA PHE A 14 8.99 -28.77 10.42
C PHE A 14 7.53 -28.35 10.25
N GLU A 15 6.57 -29.13 10.74
CA GLU A 15 5.15 -28.78 10.70
C GLU A 15 4.87 -27.51 11.49
N LYS A 16 5.37 -27.40 12.73
CA LYS A 16 5.20 -26.17 13.52
C LYS A 16 5.88 -24.95 12.88
N MET A 17 6.98 -25.15 12.15
CA MET A 17 7.63 -24.08 11.40
C MET A 17 6.73 -23.63 10.23
N LEU A 18 6.19 -24.57 9.47
CA LEU A 18 5.28 -24.27 8.36
C LEU A 18 4.00 -23.58 8.85
N ASP A 19 3.42 -24.00 9.97
CA ASP A 19 2.23 -23.37 10.55
C ASP A 19 2.43 -21.88 10.79
N LYS A 20 3.59 -21.48 11.33
CA LYS A 20 3.92 -20.06 11.52
C LYS A 20 4.00 -19.31 10.18
N LEU A 21 4.54 -19.97 9.16
CA LEU A 21 4.68 -19.38 7.82
C LEU A 21 3.33 -19.25 7.09
N THR A 22 2.42 -20.22 7.22
CA THR A 22 1.11 -20.22 6.52
C THR A 22 0.28 -18.96 6.75
N SER A 23 0.49 -18.28 7.89
CA SER A 23 -0.24 -17.06 8.24
C SER A 23 -0.04 -15.92 7.25
N ILE A 24 1.12 -15.86 6.59
CA ILE A 24 1.53 -14.77 5.68
C ILE A 24 1.98 -15.30 4.32
N PHE A 25 2.57 -16.51 4.32
CA PHE A 25 3.19 -17.10 3.15
C PHE A 25 2.38 -18.28 2.62
N GLU A 26 2.40 -18.42 1.30
CA GLU A 26 2.24 -19.71 0.63
C GLU A 26 3.62 -20.32 0.41
N PHE A 27 3.70 -21.65 0.32
CA PHE A 27 4.99 -22.31 0.21
C PHE A 27 4.91 -23.58 -0.63
N ILE A 28 6.07 -23.96 -1.15
CA ILE A 28 6.31 -25.23 -1.82
C ILE A 28 7.67 -25.76 -1.38
N TYR A 29 7.75 -27.05 -1.07
CA TYR A 29 9.00 -27.71 -0.74
C TYR A 29 9.41 -28.59 -1.92
N CYS A 30 10.59 -28.33 -2.49
CA CYS A 30 11.09 -29.01 -3.67
C CYS A 30 12.61 -28.97 -3.68
N ASP A 31 13.25 -30.06 -4.12
CA ASP A 31 14.70 -30.17 -4.24
C ASP A 31 15.43 -29.73 -2.95
N GLU A 32 14.96 -30.24 -1.81
CA GLU A 32 15.49 -29.96 -0.45
C GLU A 32 15.47 -28.47 -0.07
N SER A 33 14.71 -27.66 -0.81
CA SER A 33 14.60 -26.23 -0.61
C SER A 33 13.15 -25.86 -0.32
N LEU A 34 12.96 -25.04 0.71
CA LEU A 34 11.67 -24.45 1.02
C LEU A 34 11.52 -23.12 0.28
N PHE A 35 10.57 -23.04 -0.63
CA PHE A 35 10.21 -21.78 -1.27
C PHE A 35 9.00 -21.20 -0.57
N VAL A 36 9.09 -19.94 -0.16
CA VAL A 36 8.02 -19.20 0.49
C VAL A 36 7.72 -17.95 -0.31
N ALA A 37 6.45 -17.67 -0.52
CA ALA A 37 5.98 -16.53 -1.26
C ALA A 37 4.92 -15.78 -0.47
N LEU A 38 4.98 -14.46 -0.53
CA LEU A 38 4.03 -13.60 0.15
C LEU A 38 2.63 -13.81 -0.46
N ARG A 39 1.59 -14.05 0.35
CA ARG A 39 0.20 -14.18 -0.16
C ARG A 39 -0.42 -12.84 -0.52
N LYS A 40 -0.16 -11.82 0.30
CA LYS A 40 -0.74 -10.48 0.19
C LYS A 40 0.33 -9.41 0.21
N TRP A 41 0.35 -8.54 -0.79
CA TRP A 41 1.29 -7.43 -0.87
C TRP A 41 1.24 -6.49 0.34
N SER A 42 0.08 -6.37 1.00
CA SER A 42 -0.09 -5.58 2.22
C SER A 42 0.80 -6.05 3.38
N ASP A 43 1.16 -7.34 3.41
CA ASP A 43 1.84 -7.96 4.55
C ASP A 43 3.37 -7.92 4.39
N ARG A 44 3.87 -7.18 3.39
CA ARG A 44 5.31 -7.08 3.07
C ARG A 44 6.17 -6.63 4.25
N GLU A 45 5.64 -5.80 5.14
CA GLU A 45 6.36 -5.30 6.32
C GLU A 45 6.53 -6.37 7.41
N LEU A 46 5.72 -7.43 7.36
CA LEU A 46 5.75 -8.53 8.33
C LEU A 46 6.73 -9.64 7.96
N ILE A 47 7.28 -9.62 6.74
CA ILE A 47 8.15 -10.67 6.18
C ILE A 47 9.30 -10.98 7.15
N ASP A 48 10.07 -9.97 7.49
CA ASP A 48 11.30 -10.10 8.26
C ASP A 48 11.04 -10.69 9.65
N LYS A 49 9.98 -10.21 10.31
CA LYS A 49 9.57 -10.66 11.64
C LYS A 49 9.13 -12.12 11.60
N THR A 50 8.32 -12.50 10.61
CA THR A 50 7.76 -13.84 10.49
C THR A 50 8.80 -14.87 10.09
N LEU A 51 9.67 -14.55 9.11
CA LEU A 51 10.78 -15.43 8.73
C LEU A 51 11.73 -15.66 9.91
N LYS A 52 12.12 -14.60 10.64
CA LYS A 52 12.98 -14.74 11.83
C LYS A 52 12.31 -15.60 12.92
N ALA A 53 11.01 -15.38 13.19
CA ALA A 53 10.30 -16.13 14.22
C ALA A 53 10.08 -17.61 13.85
N ALA A 54 9.81 -17.89 12.58
CA ALA A 54 9.61 -19.24 12.07
C ALA A 54 10.92 -20.02 11.99
N LEU A 55 11.99 -19.41 11.45
CA LEU A 55 13.26 -20.08 11.17
C LEU A 55 14.24 -20.09 12.35
N LYS A 56 14.01 -19.31 13.42
CA LYS A 56 14.84 -19.30 14.64
C LYS A 56 15.20 -20.71 15.18
N PRO A 57 14.31 -21.71 15.17
CA PRO A 57 14.63 -23.06 15.62
C PRO A 57 15.67 -23.78 14.72
N ALA A 58 15.74 -23.43 13.43
CA ALA A 58 16.75 -23.95 12.52
C ALA A 58 18.08 -23.20 12.77
N LYS A 59 19.12 -23.94 13.16
CA LYS A 59 20.45 -23.35 13.47
C LYS A 59 21.21 -22.91 12.23
N PHE A 60 20.98 -23.56 11.09
CA PHE A 60 21.70 -23.31 9.85
C PHE A 60 20.72 -23.24 8.67
N PHE A 61 20.45 -22.02 8.23
CA PHE A 61 19.66 -21.77 7.03
C PHE A 61 20.23 -20.57 6.26
N VAL A 62 20.02 -20.58 4.95
CA VAL A 62 20.33 -19.49 4.04
C VAL A 62 19.04 -19.10 3.33
N ILE A 63 18.68 -17.82 3.42
CA ILE A 63 17.57 -17.24 2.69
C ILE A 63 18.13 -16.54 1.45
N LYS A 64 17.55 -16.83 0.29
CA LYS A 64 17.81 -16.13 -0.96
C LYS A 64 16.51 -15.61 -1.52
N GLU A 65 16.45 -14.32 -1.83
CA GLU A 65 15.32 -13.78 -2.57
C GLU A 65 15.36 -14.28 -4.01
N ILE A 66 14.23 -14.80 -4.49
CA ILE A 66 14.04 -15.18 -5.88
C ILE A 66 13.56 -13.94 -6.64
N ASN A 67 14.18 -13.70 -7.78
CA ASN A 67 13.87 -12.61 -8.70
C ASN A 67 14.04 -13.09 -10.14
N GLU A 68 13.72 -12.24 -11.11
CA GLU A 68 13.78 -12.59 -12.54
C GLU A 68 15.17 -13.07 -12.99
N TYR A 69 16.25 -12.60 -12.35
CA TYR A 69 17.62 -12.91 -12.71
C TYR A 69 18.08 -14.31 -12.24
N ASN A 70 17.54 -14.79 -11.11
CA ASN A 70 17.94 -16.08 -10.55
C ASN A 70 16.87 -17.19 -10.74
N LEU A 71 15.63 -16.81 -11.06
CA LEU A 71 14.52 -17.74 -11.26
C LEU A 71 14.83 -18.79 -12.33
N GLY A 72 15.47 -18.41 -13.44
CA GLY A 72 15.76 -19.31 -14.55
C GLY A 72 16.71 -20.48 -14.23
N LYS A 73 17.30 -20.50 -13.02
CA LYS A 73 18.19 -21.56 -12.55
C LYS A 73 17.47 -22.63 -11.71
N GLU A 74 16.19 -22.41 -11.40
CA GLU A 74 15.40 -23.31 -10.56
C GLU A 74 14.68 -24.40 -11.39
N ASN A 75 14.08 -25.36 -10.70
CA ASN A 75 13.30 -26.44 -11.32
C ASN A 75 12.13 -25.88 -12.17
N PRO A 76 11.81 -26.42 -13.36
CA PRO A 76 10.70 -25.94 -14.20
C PRO A 76 9.36 -25.78 -13.48
N ASN A 77 9.03 -26.68 -12.54
CA ASN A 77 7.80 -26.60 -11.75
C ASN A 77 7.81 -25.40 -10.80
N ILE A 78 8.95 -25.15 -10.16
CA ILE A 78 9.17 -23.99 -9.29
C ILE A 78 9.17 -22.69 -10.11
N ILE A 79 9.77 -22.70 -11.30
CA ILE A 79 9.74 -21.56 -12.21
C ILE A 79 8.30 -21.16 -12.52
N LYS A 80 7.45 -22.14 -12.87
CA LYS A 80 6.04 -21.89 -13.16
C LYS A 80 5.32 -21.30 -11.95
N TRP A 81 5.45 -21.95 -10.78
CA TRP A 81 4.82 -21.49 -9.54
C TRP A 81 5.25 -20.06 -9.17
N CYS A 82 6.55 -19.76 -9.23
CA CYS A 82 7.07 -18.42 -8.97
C CYS A 82 6.54 -17.37 -9.95
N ARG A 83 6.41 -17.71 -11.24
CA ARG A 83 5.86 -16.78 -12.25
C ARG A 83 4.42 -16.41 -11.95
N ASP A 84 3.59 -17.40 -11.64
CA ASP A 84 2.18 -17.17 -11.30
C ASP A 84 2.07 -16.22 -10.10
N ILE A 85 2.89 -16.45 -9.07
CA ILE A 85 2.97 -15.62 -7.88
C ILE A 85 3.49 -14.20 -8.16
N PHE A 86 4.53 -14.05 -8.98
CA PHE A 86 5.04 -12.73 -9.35
C PHE A 86 3.95 -11.90 -10.03
N VAL A 87 3.21 -12.50 -10.97
CA VAL A 87 2.11 -11.83 -11.67
C VAL A 87 1.03 -11.40 -10.67
N ASP A 88 0.62 -12.28 -9.76
CA ASP A 88 -0.44 -11.95 -8.82
C ASP A 88 -0.02 -10.91 -7.77
N LEU A 89 1.23 -10.96 -7.29
CA LEU A 89 1.75 -9.93 -6.40
C LEU A 89 1.95 -8.58 -7.09
N ASP A 90 2.32 -8.56 -8.36
CA ASP A 90 2.45 -7.33 -9.14
C ASP A 90 1.08 -6.66 -9.34
N LYS A 91 0.03 -7.44 -9.64
CA LYS A 91 -1.36 -6.95 -9.68
C LYS A 91 -1.79 -6.34 -8.34
N GLN A 92 -1.55 -7.06 -7.24
CA GLN A 92 -1.90 -6.55 -5.90
C GLN A 92 -1.15 -5.27 -5.56
N ARG A 93 0.15 -5.20 -5.88
CA ARG A 93 0.94 -3.97 -5.70
C ARG A 93 0.32 -2.81 -6.47
N PHE A 94 0.04 -3.03 -7.75
CA PHE A 94 -0.55 -2.01 -8.61
C PHE A 94 -1.90 -1.52 -8.07
N GLU A 95 -2.78 -2.43 -7.64
CA GLU A 95 -4.08 -2.08 -7.05
C GLU A 95 -3.93 -1.21 -5.79
N VAL A 96 -3.01 -1.56 -4.88
CA VAL A 96 -2.73 -0.78 -3.68
C VAL A 96 -2.20 0.62 -4.04
N GLU A 97 -1.26 0.71 -4.97
CA GLU A 97 -0.70 1.99 -5.41
C GLU A 97 -1.78 2.89 -6.05
N GLN A 98 -2.69 2.33 -6.86
CA GLN A 98 -3.79 3.10 -7.44
C GLN A 98 -4.81 3.54 -6.39
N GLN A 99 -5.11 2.71 -5.39
CA GLN A 99 -5.99 3.08 -4.29
C GLN A 99 -5.42 4.22 -3.44
N GLU A 100 -4.12 4.19 -3.14
CA GLU A 100 -3.43 5.28 -2.44
C GLU A 100 -3.47 6.58 -3.24
N ARG A 101 -3.21 6.51 -4.54
CA ARG A 101 -3.29 7.67 -5.44
C ARG A 101 -4.69 8.26 -5.50
N LEU A 102 -5.72 7.41 -5.57
CA LEU A 102 -7.11 7.83 -5.54
C LEU A 102 -7.44 8.55 -4.23
N LYS A 103 -7.03 7.99 -3.09
CA LYS A 103 -7.25 8.60 -1.76
C LYS A 103 -6.62 9.98 -1.65
N CYS A 104 -5.38 10.13 -2.13
CA CYS A 104 -4.70 11.44 -2.18
C CYS A 104 -5.45 12.44 -3.06
N THR A 105 -5.95 12.00 -4.22
CA THR A 105 -6.71 12.85 -5.15
C THR A 105 -8.02 13.32 -4.52
N MET A 106 -8.76 12.42 -3.87
CA MET A 106 -9.99 12.79 -3.15
C MET A 106 -9.71 13.79 -2.03
N SER A 107 -8.65 13.57 -1.25
CA SER A 107 -8.25 14.50 -0.18
C SER A 107 -7.90 15.90 -0.71
N ALA A 108 -7.28 15.98 -1.89
CA ALA A 108 -6.99 17.24 -2.56
C ALA A 108 -8.28 17.95 -3.04
N LEU A 109 -9.23 17.18 -3.59
CA LEU A 109 -10.54 17.71 -3.99
C LEU A 109 -11.31 18.28 -2.79
N ASP A 110 -11.32 17.58 -1.65
CA ASP A 110 -11.96 18.07 -0.42
C ASP A 110 -11.34 19.40 0.08
N VAL A 111 -10.04 19.60 -0.14
CA VAL A 111 -9.37 20.87 0.16
C VAL A 111 -9.80 21.95 -0.84
N CYS A 112 -9.83 21.64 -2.14
CA CYS A 112 -10.28 22.57 -3.17
C CYS A 112 -11.73 23.02 -2.93
N GLU A 113 -12.64 22.09 -2.61
CA GLU A 113 -14.04 22.39 -2.31
C GLU A 113 -14.19 23.33 -1.11
N ARG A 114 -13.44 23.07 -0.03
CA ARG A 114 -13.41 23.97 1.14
C ARG A 114 -12.96 25.37 0.78
N ILE A 115 -11.88 25.50 0.00
CA ILE A 115 -11.37 26.81 -0.44
C ILE A 115 -12.40 27.53 -1.30
N LEU A 116 -13.05 26.83 -2.24
CA LEU A 116 -14.09 27.41 -3.10
C LEU A 116 -15.31 27.86 -2.29
N ALA A 117 -15.74 27.06 -1.31
CA ALA A 117 -16.83 27.41 -0.41
C ALA A 117 -16.50 28.68 0.40
N SER A 118 -15.31 28.75 1.01
CA SER A 118 -14.87 29.94 1.76
C SER A 118 -14.82 31.19 0.88
N ARG A 119 -14.25 31.09 -0.34
CA ARG A 119 -14.21 32.22 -1.29
C ARG A 119 -15.60 32.68 -1.72
N LYS A 120 -16.54 31.74 -1.88
CA LYS A 120 -17.94 32.07 -2.21
C LYS A 120 -18.60 32.81 -1.06
N GLU A 121 -18.38 32.41 0.18
CA GLU A 121 -18.88 33.12 1.36
C GLU A 121 -18.29 34.52 1.50
N GLU A 122 -16.98 34.67 1.27
CA GLU A 122 -16.29 35.98 1.28
C GLU A 122 -16.86 36.90 0.19
N ALA A 123 -17.03 36.42 -1.04
CA ALA A 123 -17.63 37.19 -2.12
C ALA A 123 -19.07 37.62 -1.79
N LEU A 124 -19.88 36.75 -1.17
CA LEU A 124 -21.22 37.09 -0.73
C LEU A 124 -21.23 38.14 0.39
N LYS A 125 -20.27 38.09 1.32
CA LYS A 125 -20.10 39.11 2.37
C LYS A 125 -19.71 40.46 1.77
N ASN A 126 -18.71 40.47 0.87
CA ASN A 126 -18.23 41.68 0.20
C ASN A 126 -19.36 42.36 -0.59
N ASN A 127 -20.12 41.59 -1.39
CA ASN A 127 -21.26 42.14 -2.14
C ASN A 127 -22.33 42.76 -1.22
N ARG A 128 -22.63 42.14 -0.07
CA ARG A 128 -23.58 42.68 0.91
C ARG A 128 -23.08 43.98 1.56
N GLU A 129 -21.77 44.10 1.79
CA GLU A 129 -21.17 45.32 2.33
C GLU A 129 -21.14 46.45 1.31
N GLU A 130 -20.87 46.16 0.03
CA GLU A 130 -20.93 47.12 -1.06
C GLU A 130 -22.36 47.65 -1.27
N GLU A 131 -23.39 46.79 -1.24
CA GLU A 131 -24.79 47.21 -1.34
C GLU A 131 -25.22 48.10 -0.16
N LYS A 132 -24.77 47.78 1.05
CA LYS A 132 -25.01 48.63 2.24
C LYS A 132 -24.35 49.99 2.06
N ASN A 133 -23.07 50.04 1.71
CA ASN A 133 -22.33 51.29 1.51
C ASN A 133 -22.88 52.14 0.36
N GLY A 134 -23.37 51.52 -0.71
CA GLY A 134 -24.05 52.17 -1.82
C GLY A 134 -25.35 52.86 -1.36
N ARG A 135 -26.21 52.14 -0.61
CA ARG A 135 -27.45 52.71 -0.04
C ARG A 135 -27.20 53.89 0.89
N THR A 136 -26.18 53.83 1.75
CA THR A 136 -25.85 54.94 2.67
C THR A 136 -25.38 56.19 1.94
N LYS A 137 -24.62 56.04 0.84
CA LYS A 137 -24.20 57.16 -0.01
C LYS A 137 -25.39 57.80 -0.75
N THR A 138 -26.32 56.98 -1.26
CA THR A 138 -27.51 57.48 -1.94
C THR A 138 -28.43 58.25 -1.00
N GLN A 139 -28.69 57.74 0.22
CA GLN A 139 -29.51 58.44 1.23
C GLN A 139 -28.91 59.76 1.73
N ARG A 140 -27.57 59.87 1.82
CA ARG A 140 -26.91 61.13 2.19
C ARG A 140 -27.12 62.20 1.10
N LYS A 141 -26.96 61.84 -0.17
CA LYS A 141 -27.22 62.77 -1.29
C LYS A 141 -28.68 63.23 -1.35
N THR A 142 -29.65 62.38 -1.03
CA THR A 142 -31.08 62.77 -1.04
C THR A 142 -31.46 63.72 0.10
N LYS A 143 -30.76 63.65 1.25
CA LYS A 143 -30.97 64.58 2.37
C LYS A 143 -30.31 65.95 2.19
N GLU A 144 -29.28 66.06 1.37
CA GLU A 144 -28.62 67.33 1.05
C GLU A 144 -29.31 68.13 -0.07
N THR A 145 -30.29 67.52 -0.74
CA THR A 145 -31.03 68.12 -1.88
C THR A 145 -32.52 68.40 -1.58
N SER A 146 -32.97 68.20 -0.35
CA SER A 146 -34.30 68.61 0.16
C SER A 146 -34.17 69.76 1.13
#